data_AF-A0A9D2ZVB8-F1
#
_entry.id   AF-A0A9D2ZVB8-F1
#
_cell.length_a   1.000
_cell.length_b   1.000
_cell.length_c   1.000
_cell.angle_alpha   90.00
_cell.angle_beta   90.00
_cell.angle_gamma   90.00
#
_symmetry.space_group_name_H-M   'P 1'
#
loop_
_entity.id
_entity.type
_entity.pdbx_description
1 polymer ?
#
loop_
_entity_poly.entity_id
_entity_poly.type
_entity_poly.pdbx_seq_one_letter_code
_entity_poly.pdbx_strand_id
1 'polypeptide(L)'
;MAAKPSTAKDTGTQPASAPVTATPSSIRRNTGPEVLTGAQAIVRSLEKLEVDTVFGLPGGTILPTYDPLFETDKIRHILVRHEQGAGHAAEGYAAASGKLGVCIATSGPGATNLITALADANMDSVPMLAITGQQASSLLGTDAFQEADIVGMT
;
A
#
# COMPACT_ATOMS: atom_id res chain seq x y z
N MET A 1 21.25 -28.75 -75.55
CA MET A 1 20.40 -27.89 -74.69
C MET A 1 21.04 -26.52 -74.63
N ALA A 2 20.41 -25.50 -75.21
CA ALA A 2 20.96 -24.17 -75.48
C ALA A 2 20.52 -23.12 -74.43
N ALA A 3 21.20 -21.97 -74.47
CA ALA A 3 21.40 -20.89 -73.49
C ALA A 3 20.21 -19.97 -73.07
N LYS A 4 20.44 -19.18 -71.99
CA LYS A 4 19.62 -18.16 -71.29
C LYS A 4 19.15 -16.94 -72.14
N PRO A 5 18.23 -16.07 -71.63
CA PRO A 5 18.64 -14.82 -70.92
C PRO A 5 17.70 -14.48 -69.71
N SER A 6 18.15 -14.02 -68.53
CA SER A 6 18.73 -12.72 -68.10
C SER A 6 17.87 -11.47 -68.35
N THR A 7 17.18 -10.99 -67.32
CA THR A 7 16.61 -9.62 -67.25
C THR A 7 16.97 -8.95 -65.91
N ALA A 8 17.19 -7.64 -65.99
CA ALA A 8 18.04 -6.83 -65.14
C ALA A 8 17.41 -6.39 -63.80
N LYS A 9 18.29 -6.12 -62.82
CA LYS A 9 17.98 -5.39 -61.58
C LYS A 9 17.84 -3.90 -61.88
N ASP A 10 16.71 -3.32 -61.49
CA ASP A 10 16.49 -1.88 -61.49
C ASP A 10 17.01 -1.30 -60.16
N THR A 11 18.10 -0.53 -60.22
CA THR A 11 18.70 0.16 -59.06
C THR A 11 18.16 1.57 -58.98
N GLY A 12 17.01 1.73 -58.33
CA GLY A 12 16.46 3.03 -57.94
C GLY A 12 17.01 3.48 -56.58
N THR A 13 17.89 4.47 -56.58
CA THR A 13 18.46 5.11 -55.38
C THR A 13 17.39 5.97 -54.69
N GLN A 14 16.99 5.64 -53.45
CA GLN A 14 16.16 6.53 -52.61
C GLN A 14 17.03 7.67 -52.04
N PRO A 15 16.57 8.94 -52.05
CA PRO A 15 17.30 10.04 -51.43
C PRO A 15 17.15 10.01 -49.90
N ALA A 16 18.26 10.25 -49.20
CA ALA A 16 18.31 10.29 -47.73
C ALA A 16 17.52 11.48 -47.16
N SER A 17 16.63 11.23 -46.20
CA SER A 17 15.88 12.25 -45.46
C SER A 17 16.75 12.87 -44.36
N ALA A 18 16.81 14.20 -44.31
CA ALA A 18 17.54 14.97 -43.29
C ALA A 18 16.94 14.79 -41.88
N PRO A 19 17.75 14.88 -40.80
CA PRO A 19 17.28 14.67 -39.44
C PRO A 19 16.45 15.87 -38.94
N VAL A 20 15.28 15.59 -38.38
CA VAL A 20 14.39 16.56 -37.74
C VAL A 20 14.87 16.76 -36.30
N THR A 21 15.43 17.93 -35.98
CA THR A 21 15.83 18.28 -34.62
C THR A 21 14.60 18.57 -33.77
N ALA A 22 14.25 17.67 -32.85
CA ALA A 22 13.15 17.86 -31.91
C ALA A 22 13.54 18.86 -30.80
N THR A 23 12.79 19.95 -30.68
CA THR A 23 12.91 20.89 -29.56
C THR A 23 12.42 20.24 -28.27
N PRO A 24 13.15 20.29 -27.15
CA PRO A 24 12.68 19.70 -25.90
C PRO A 24 11.47 20.46 -25.36
N SER A 25 10.34 19.77 -25.30
CA SER A 25 9.11 20.23 -24.64
C SER A 25 9.39 20.47 -23.16
N SER A 26 9.13 21.68 -22.67
CA SER A 26 9.31 22.02 -21.26
C SER A 26 8.28 21.26 -20.41
N ILE A 27 8.77 20.41 -19.50
CA ILE A 27 7.93 19.68 -18.56
C ILE A 27 7.28 20.70 -17.62
N ARG A 28 5.97 20.92 -17.76
CA ARG A 28 5.19 21.69 -16.79
C ARG A 28 5.15 20.89 -15.48
N ARG A 29 5.83 21.38 -14.44
CA ARG A 29 5.67 20.85 -13.08
C ARG A 29 4.25 21.15 -12.61
N ASN A 30 3.49 20.11 -12.31
CA ASN A 30 2.16 20.24 -11.74
C ASN A 30 2.32 20.75 -10.29
N THR A 31 1.92 22.00 -10.04
CA THR A 31 2.02 22.66 -8.72
C THR A 31 0.69 22.61 -7.93
N GLY A 32 -0.28 21.82 -8.38
CA GLY A 32 -1.53 21.60 -7.64
C GLY A 32 -1.33 20.68 -6.43
N PRO A 33 -2.23 20.74 -5.43
CA PRO A 33 -2.20 19.81 -4.31
C PRO A 33 -2.30 18.36 -4.82
N GLU A 34 -1.46 17.50 -4.28
CA GLU A 34 -1.47 16.06 -4.56
C GLU A 34 -2.80 15.46 -4.12
N VAL A 35 -3.52 14.80 -5.04
CA VAL A 35 -4.77 14.10 -4.75
C VAL A 35 -4.44 12.65 -4.42
N LEU A 36 -4.68 12.26 -3.17
CA LEU A 36 -4.42 10.91 -2.66
C LEU A 36 -5.75 10.21 -2.33
N THR A 37 -5.80 8.90 -2.53
CA THR A 37 -6.86 8.08 -1.92
C THR A 37 -6.68 8.05 -0.40
N GLY A 38 -7.72 7.69 0.36
CA GLY A 38 -7.61 7.53 1.82
C GLY A 38 -6.52 6.53 2.20
N ALA A 39 -6.43 5.41 1.48
CA ALA A 39 -5.40 4.40 1.65
C ALA A 39 -3.97 4.96 1.42
N GLN A 40 -3.77 5.70 0.32
CA GLN A 40 -2.49 6.35 0.05
C GLN A 40 -2.14 7.39 1.12
N ALA A 41 -3.13 8.14 1.60
CA ALA A 41 -2.94 9.12 2.66
C ALA A 41 -2.51 8.46 3.99
N ILE A 42 -3.05 7.28 4.34
CA ILE A 42 -2.63 6.50 5.51
C ILE A 42 -1.15 6.13 5.38
N VAL A 43 -0.77 5.44 4.30
CA VAL A 43 0.62 4.99 4.09
C VAL A 43 1.58 6.17 4.04
N ARG A 44 1.21 7.25 3.35
CA ARG A 44 2.04 8.48 3.29
C ARG A 44 2.20 9.14 4.65
N SER A 45 1.19 9.05 5.52
CA SER A 45 1.27 9.57 6.89
C SER A 45 2.21 8.73 7.74
N LEU A 46 2.14 7.40 7.64
CA LEU A 46 3.08 6.50 8.31
C LEU A 46 4.53 6.77 7.88
N GLU A 47 4.78 6.97 6.58
CA GLU A 47 6.10 7.36 6.08
C GLU A 47 6.59 8.69 6.66
N LYS A 48 5.71 9.68 6.77
CA LYS A 48 6.05 11.00 7.36
C LYS A 48 6.31 10.93 8.85
N LEU A 49 5.72 9.95 9.54
CA LEU A 49 5.96 9.64 10.95
C LEU A 49 7.17 8.72 11.13
N GLU A 50 7.93 8.44 10.06
CA GLU A 50 9.12 7.58 10.07
C GLU A 50 8.85 6.16 10.57
N VAL A 51 7.61 5.68 10.39
CA VAL A 51 7.27 4.27 10.61
C VAL A 51 7.97 3.43 9.55
N ASP A 52 8.81 2.49 9.99
CA ASP A 52 9.58 1.61 9.10
C ASP A 52 9.08 0.15 9.09
N THR A 53 8.25 -0.23 10.06
CA THR A 53 7.79 -1.60 10.24
C THR A 53 6.33 -1.61 10.68
N VAL A 54 5.52 -2.44 10.05
CA VAL A 54 4.12 -2.70 10.43
C VAL A 54 3.87 -4.20 10.52
N PHE A 55 3.04 -4.63 11.46
CA PHE A 55 2.68 -6.03 11.66
C PHE A 55 1.22 -6.23 11.29
N GLY A 56 0.85 -7.23 10.50
CA GLY A 56 -0.56 -7.38 10.19
C GLY A 56 -0.96 -8.61 9.39
N LEU A 57 -2.27 -8.83 9.34
CA LEU A 57 -2.91 -9.88 8.55
C LEU A 57 -3.97 -9.23 7.63
N PRO A 58 -3.85 -9.37 6.29
CA PRO A 58 -4.78 -8.74 5.37
C PRO A 58 -6.17 -9.39 5.42
N GLY A 59 -7.20 -8.62 5.07
CA GLY A 59 -8.58 -9.08 4.94
C GLY A 59 -9.45 -8.08 4.17
N GLY A 60 -10.69 -8.48 3.83
CA GLY A 60 -11.51 -7.83 2.81
C GLY A 60 -11.64 -6.31 2.95
N THR A 61 -11.94 -5.81 4.15
CA THR A 61 -12.21 -4.37 4.37
C THR A 61 -10.96 -3.50 4.45
N ILE A 62 -9.79 -4.08 4.75
CA ILE A 62 -8.52 -3.34 4.84
C ILE A 62 -7.69 -3.41 3.56
N LEU A 63 -8.04 -4.30 2.60
CA LEU A 63 -7.32 -4.52 1.35
C LEU A 63 -6.94 -3.24 0.58
N PRO A 64 -7.81 -2.22 0.44
CA PRO A 64 -7.43 -1.00 -0.27
C PRO A 64 -6.19 -0.30 0.34
N THR A 65 -5.92 -0.50 1.63
CA THR A 65 -4.72 0.03 2.32
C THR A 65 -3.48 -0.82 2.07
N TYR A 66 -3.66 -2.12 1.78
CA TYR A 66 -2.55 -3.02 1.45
C TYR A 66 -1.95 -2.74 0.07
N ASP A 67 -2.71 -2.19 -0.89
CA ASP A 67 -2.21 -1.82 -2.21
C ASP A 67 -1.05 -0.80 -2.13
N PRO A 68 -1.23 0.43 -1.59
CA PRO A 68 -0.13 1.38 -1.45
C PRO A 68 0.93 0.93 -0.42
N LEU A 69 0.57 0.08 0.54
CA LEU A 69 1.54 -0.49 1.48
C LEU A 69 2.48 -1.48 0.78
N PHE A 70 2.00 -2.18 -0.25
CA PHE A 70 2.81 -3.06 -1.08
C PHE A 70 3.71 -2.27 -2.05
N GLU A 71 3.28 -1.08 -2.47
CA GLU A 71 4.05 -0.22 -3.40
C GLU A 71 5.20 0.54 -2.74
N THR A 72 5.20 0.73 -1.41
CA THR A 72 6.25 1.48 -0.73
C THR A 72 7.46 0.62 -0.35
N ASP A 73 8.66 1.11 -0.64
CA ASP A 73 9.92 0.49 -0.19
C ASP A 73 10.35 0.93 1.22
N LYS A 74 9.60 1.85 1.85
CA LYS A 74 10.00 2.45 3.15
C LYS A 74 9.45 1.71 4.36
N ILE A 75 8.34 1.00 4.18
CA ILE A 75 7.62 0.33 5.26
C ILE A 75 7.69 -1.17 5.03
N ARG A 76 8.34 -1.87 5.95
CA ARG A 76 8.36 -3.33 5.95
C ARG A 76 7.07 -3.87 6.56
N HIS A 77 6.28 -4.59 5.77
CA HIS A 77 5.16 -5.39 6.28
C HIS A 77 5.64 -6.73 6.82
N ILE A 78 5.25 -7.07 8.05
CA ILE A 78 5.48 -8.37 8.68
C ILE A 78 4.13 -9.09 8.78
N LEU A 79 3.96 -10.10 7.92
CA LEU A 79 2.80 -10.98 7.93
C LEU A 79 2.80 -11.87 9.18
N VAL A 80 1.73 -11.79 9.96
CA VAL A 80 1.51 -12.66 11.11
C VAL A 80 0.57 -13.82 10.77
N ARG A 81 0.38 -14.75 11.71
CA ARG A 81 -0.59 -15.86 11.58
C ARG A 81 -1.89 -15.64 12.36
N HIS A 82 -1.92 -14.65 13.24
CA HIS A 82 -3.07 -14.26 14.04
C HIS A 82 -2.90 -12.78 14.45
N GLU A 83 -3.97 -12.00 14.46
CA GLU A 83 -3.90 -10.55 14.70
C GLU A 83 -3.44 -10.22 16.12
N GLN A 84 -3.81 -11.03 17.12
CA GLN A 84 -3.22 -10.89 18.47
C GLN A 84 -1.68 -10.93 18.44
N GLY A 85 -1.11 -11.76 17.56
CA GLY A 85 0.33 -11.80 17.33
C GLY A 85 0.88 -10.54 16.65
N ALA A 86 0.10 -9.87 15.79
CA ALA A 86 0.47 -8.56 15.25
C ALA A 86 0.48 -7.49 16.34
N GLY A 87 -0.52 -7.49 17.22
CA GLY A 87 -0.59 -6.56 18.35
C GLY A 87 0.62 -6.70 19.28
N HIS A 88 0.89 -7.89 19.80
CA HIS A 88 2.04 -8.11 20.70
C HIS A 88 3.39 -7.97 20.00
N ALA A 89 3.48 -8.22 18.70
CA ALA A 89 4.71 -7.95 17.95
C ALA A 89 4.96 -6.44 17.79
N ALA A 90 3.91 -5.65 17.55
CA ALA A 90 3.99 -4.20 17.50
C ALA A 90 4.36 -3.61 18.87
N GLU A 91 3.78 -4.13 19.94
CA GLU A 91 4.11 -3.79 21.32
C GLU A 91 5.57 -4.09 21.66
N GLY A 92 6.03 -5.32 21.38
CA GLY A 92 7.42 -5.72 21.60
C GLY A 92 8.41 -4.89 20.77
N TYR A 93 8.04 -4.55 19.51
CA TYR A 93 8.81 -3.62 18.69
C TYR A 93 8.90 -2.24 19.32
N ALA A 94 7.79 -1.69 19.80
CA ALA A 94 7.76 -0.38 20.45
C ALA A 94 8.63 -0.35 21.71
N ALA A 95 8.49 -1.35 22.58
CA ALA A 95 9.27 -1.48 23.80
C ALA A 95 10.78 -1.63 23.53
N ALA A 96 11.17 -2.39 22.51
CA ALA A 96 12.58 -2.63 22.19
C ALA A 96 13.25 -1.47 21.44
N SER A 97 12.50 -0.72 20.62
CA SER A 97 13.04 0.32 19.75
C SER A 97 12.84 1.74 20.25
N GLY A 98 11.88 1.95 21.17
CA GLY A 98 11.41 3.28 21.56
C GLY A 98 10.60 4.01 20.48
N LYS A 99 10.22 3.31 19.40
CA LYS A 99 9.40 3.85 18.29
C LYS A 99 7.93 3.46 18.47
N LEU A 100 7.07 4.03 17.61
CA LEU A 100 5.66 3.65 17.53
C LEU A 100 5.51 2.19 17.03
N GLY A 101 4.81 1.36 17.79
CA GLY A 101 4.37 0.03 17.33
C GLY A 101 3.12 0.15 16.48
N VAL A 102 3.14 -0.37 15.25
CA VAL A 102 1.98 -0.28 14.33
C VAL A 102 1.49 -1.67 13.95
N CYS A 103 0.21 -1.95 14.20
CA CYS A 103 -0.45 -3.18 13.77
C CYS A 103 -1.64 -2.89 12.83
N ILE A 104 -1.88 -3.79 11.87
CA ILE A 104 -2.93 -3.68 10.86
C ILE A 104 -3.79 -4.95 10.84
N ALA A 105 -5.11 -4.77 10.89
CA ALA A 105 -6.08 -5.85 10.79
C ALA A 105 -7.29 -5.46 9.92
N THR A 106 -8.08 -6.44 9.50
CA THR A 106 -9.36 -6.20 8.82
C THR A 106 -10.48 -5.91 9.85
N SER A 107 -11.72 -5.78 9.41
CA SER A 107 -12.90 -5.56 10.27
C SER A 107 -13.28 -6.81 11.07
N GLY A 108 -14.27 -6.67 11.94
CA GLY A 108 -14.90 -7.79 12.63
C GLY A 108 -13.87 -8.63 13.40
N PRO A 109 -13.72 -9.93 13.09
CA PRO A 109 -12.84 -10.82 13.85
C PRO A 109 -11.38 -10.34 13.87
N GLY A 110 -10.89 -9.76 12.77
CA GLY A 110 -9.50 -9.28 12.71
C GLY A 110 -9.25 -8.14 13.69
N ALA A 111 -10.19 -7.21 13.78
CA ALA A 111 -10.14 -6.09 14.70
C ALA A 111 -10.31 -6.55 16.15
N THR A 112 -11.29 -7.41 16.44
CA THR A 112 -11.52 -7.90 17.82
C THR A 112 -10.34 -8.71 18.36
N ASN A 113 -9.60 -9.41 17.50
CA ASN A 113 -8.40 -10.15 17.88
C ASN A 113 -7.24 -9.26 18.35
N LEU A 114 -7.29 -7.94 18.09
CA LEU A 114 -6.30 -6.98 18.60
C LEU A 114 -6.58 -6.50 20.02
N ILE A 115 -7.80 -6.68 20.54
CA ILE A 115 -8.25 -6.09 21.81
C ILE A 115 -7.33 -6.47 22.97
N THR A 116 -6.93 -7.74 23.07
CA THR A 116 -6.02 -8.19 24.15
C THR A 116 -4.70 -7.43 24.13
N ALA A 117 -4.07 -7.27 22.96
CA ALA A 117 -2.80 -6.57 22.84
C ALA A 117 -2.94 -5.05 23.03
N LEU A 118 -4.08 -4.47 22.64
CA LEU A 118 -4.37 -3.05 22.91
C LEU A 118 -4.57 -2.79 24.40
N ALA A 119 -5.27 -3.68 25.10
CA ALA A 119 -5.45 -3.59 26.54
C ALA A 119 -4.10 -3.73 27.28
N ASP A 120 -3.26 -4.67 26.86
CA ASP A 120 -1.91 -4.89 27.41
C ASP A 120 -1.05 -3.64 27.24
N ALA A 121 -0.92 -3.15 26.00
CA ALA A 121 -0.16 -1.94 25.70
C ALA A 121 -0.66 -0.70 26.45
N ASN A 122 -1.98 -0.58 26.66
CA ASN A 122 -2.55 0.50 27.45
C ASN A 122 -2.16 0.41 28.94
N MET A 123 -2.18 -0.79 29.52
CA MET A 123 -1.78 -1.00 30.91
C MET A 123 -0.28 -0.73 31.12
N ASP A 124 0.55 -1.07 30.13
CA ASP A 124 2.01 -0.91 30.18
C ASP A 124 2.49 0.43 29.59
N SER A 125 1.57 1.31 29.17
CA SER A 125 1.86 2.61 28.55
C SER A 125 2.78 2.50 27.32
N VAL A 126 2.61 1.45 26.51
CA VAL A 126 3.37 1.21 25.28
C VAL A 126 2.76 2.01 24.12
N PRO A 127 3.54 2.79 23.37
CA PRO A 127 3.01 3.57 22.25
C PRO A 127 2.64 2.66 21.07
N MET A 128 1.34 2.45 20.88
CA MET A 128 0.78 1.60 19.82
C MET A 128 -0.24 2.33 18.95
N LEU A 129 -0.28 1.95 17.68
CA LEU A 129 -1.30 2.34 16.70
C LEU A 129 -1.88 1.07 16.04
N ALA A 130 -3.18 0.84 16.21
CA ALA A 130 -3.92 -0.18 15.48
C ALA A 130 -4.72 0.45 14.33
N ILE A 131 -4.53 -0.06 13.12
CA ILE A 131 -5.29 0.32 11.93
C ILE A 131 -6.19 -0.84 11.54
N THR A 132 -7.50 -0.66 11.69
CA THR A 132 -8.50 -1.69 11.37
C THR A 132 -9.32 -1.29 10.16
N GLY A 133 -9.55 -2.23 9.26
CA GLY A 133 -10.56 -2.09 8.22
C GLY A 133 -11.96 -2.00 8.83
N GLN A 134 -12.91 -1.42 8.10
CA GLN A 134 -14.32 -1.37 8.49
C GLN A 134 -15.21 -1.44 7.26
N GLN A 135 -16.47 -1.82 7.45
CA GLN A 135 -17.48 -1.77 6.41
C GLN A 135 -17.76 -0.36 5.92
N ALA A 136 -18.33 -0.29 4.70
CA ALA A 136 -18.77 0.97 4.13
C ALA A 136 -19.72 1.68 5.11
N SER A 137 -19.57 3.00 5.23
CA SER A 137 -20.32 3.81 6.20
C SER A 137 -21.84 3.65 6.09
N SER A 138 -22.35 3.37 4.88
CA SER A 138 -23.78 3.11 4.63
C SER A 138 -24.30 1.78 5.20
N LEU A 139 -23.41 0.88 5.62
CA LEU A 139 -23.74 -0.44 6.17
C LEU A 139 -23.51 -0.51 7.70
N LEU A 140 -23.03 0.56 8.32
CA LEU A 140 -22.82 0.57 9.76
C LEU A 140 -24.16 0.54 10.50
N GLY A 141 -24.26 -0.34 11.50
CA GLY A 141 -25.46 -0.58 12.30
C GLY A 141 -26.50 -1.48 11.64
N THR A 142 -26.13 -2.22 10.58
CA THR A 142 -27.05 -3.12 9.86
C THR A 142 -26.72 -4.61 10.05
N ASP A 143 -25.88 -4.94 11.03
CA ASP A 143 -25.33 -6.29 11.23
C ASP A 143 -24.67 -6.82 9.94
N ALA A 144 -23.90 -5.96 9.29
CA ALA A 144 -23.25 -6.29 8.03
C ALA A 144 -22.21 -7.40 8.24
N PHE A 145 -21.85 -8.10 7.16
CA PHE A 145 -20.86 -9.17 7.20
C PHE A 145 -19.55 -8.70 7.86
N GLN A 146 -19.04 -9.41 8.87
CA GLN A 146 -17.81 -9.00 9.58
C GLN A 146 -17.82 -7.55 10.10
N GLU A 147 -18.99 -7.03 10.45
CA GLU A 147 -19.13 -5.81 11.23
C GLU A 147 -18.87 -6.10 12.71
N ALA A 148 -18.12 -5.21 13.37
CA ALA A 148 -18.03 -5.13 14.82
C ALA A 148 -17.91 -3.66 15.20
N ASP A 149 -18.54 -3.26 16.30
CA ASP A 149 -18.38 -1.94 16.90
C ASP A 149 -17.03 -1.88 17.63
N ILE A 150 -15.95 -1.86 16.85
CA ILE A 150 -14.59 -1.87 17.41
C ILE A 150 -14.32 -0.60 18.23
N VAL A 151 -14.94 0.53 17.88
CA VAL A 151 -14.79 1.80 18.60
C VAL A 151 -15.40 1.71 20.00
N GLY A 152 -16.55 1.05 20.15
CA GLY A 152 -17.15 0.82 21.47
C GLY A 152 -16.43 -0.22 22.32
N MET A 153 -15.62 -1.10 21.71
CA MET A 153 -14.92 -2.19 22.40
C MET A 153 -13.53 -1.82 22.92
N THR A 154 -12.95 -0.70 22.48
CA THR A 154 -11.60 -0.22 22.86
C THR A 154 -11.67 1.18 23.46
#